data_AF-A0AAN7V5W1-F1
#
_entry.id   AF-A0AAN7V5W1-F1
#
_cell.length_a   1.000
_cell.length_b   1.000
_cell.length_c   1.000
_cell.angle_alpha   90.00
_cell.angle_beta   90.00
_cell.angle_gamma   90.00
#
_symmetry.space_group_name_H-M   'P 1'
#
loop_
_entity.id
_entity.type
_entity.pdbx_description
1 polymer ?
#
loop_
_entity_poly.entity_id
_entity_poly.type
_entity_poly.pdbx_seq_one_letter_code
_entity_poly.pdbx_strand_id
1 'polypeptide(L)'
;MDVVKPYKKRHKKSRLKVLKNKLMLSEWFSEIPSDLELNWLFKLCPNGVRNLVIAYKHKTVAFSIEGKRQAIFRSHLPGGGPHSAFNKYTVLDCVYNIEQKCYYVLDVLAWNGFVLKNNNTEFRFYWIKSKLDETHELKESTLENPFIFVEVKFEPAELSLIEEKLSQPFSENEDVFLDGIIFYHREVIYIEDRTPLVGWLKPYMVPEMLRVPVHNSYLSQKPKGYISLQQYLQNKHSKKKGHKLLEQMEC
;
A
#
# COMPACT_ATOMS: atom_id res chain seq x y z
N MET A 1 12.19 -44.00 -41.53
CA MET A 1 10.92 -43.75 -40.78
C MET A 1 11.30 -42.98 -39.54
N ASP A 2 11.30 -41.65 -39.63
CA ASP A 2 11.73 -40.78 -38.54
C ASP A 2 10.61 -40.63 -37.50
N VAL A 3 10.91 -41.13 -36.30
CA VAL A 3 10.03 -41.04 -35.13
C VAL A 3 10.00 -39.59 -34.66
N VAL A 4 8.93 -38.88 -35.00
CA VAL A 4 8.63 -37.54 -34.47
C VAL A 4 8.45 -37.65 -32.96
N LYS A 5 9.44 -37.18 -32.18
CA LYS A 5 9.31 -37.06 -30.73
C LYS A 5 8.33 -35.92 -30.40
N PRO A 6 7.35 -36.14 -29.50
CA PRO A 6 6.39 -35.11 -29.17
C PRO A 6 7.07 -33.93 -28.47
N TYR A 7 6.77 -32.73 -28.95
CA TYR A 7 7.20 -31.47 -28.35
C TYR A 7 6.75 -31.42 -26.88
N LYS A 8 7.69 -31.57 -25.95
CA LYS A 8 7.42 -31.43 -24.52
C LYS A 8 6.95 -30.00 -24.25
N LYS A 9 5.64 -29.81 -24.05
CA LYS A 9 5.07 -28.57 -23.51
C LYS A 9 5.76 -28.28 -22.18
N ARG A 10 6.71 -27.35 -22.19
CA ARG A 10 7.32 -26.81 -20.97
C ARG A 10 6.19 -26.16 -20.18
N HIS A 11 5.72 -26.82 -19.13
CA HIS A 11 4.74 -26.27 -18.21
C HIS A 11 5.26 -24.90 -17.74
N LYS A 12 4.63 -23.81 -18.21
CA LYS A 12 4.75 -22.48 -17.62
C LYS A 12 4.25 -22.60 -16.18
N LYS A 13 5.10 -23.01 -15.23
CA LYS A 13 4.87 -22.74 -13.80
C LYS A 13 4.57 -21.24 -13.72
N SER A 14 3.32 -20.92 -13.36
CA SER A 14 2.73 -19.64 -13.73
C SER A 14 3.49 -18.48 -13.08
N ARG A 15 3.89 -17.50 -13.88
CA ARG A 15 4.50 -16.24 -13.39
C ARG A 15 3.67 -15.56 -12.28
N LEU A 16 2.37 -15.88 -12.20
CA LEU A 16 1.44 -15.42 -11.17
C LEU A 16 1.85 -15.81 -9.75
N LYS A 17 2.51 -16.96 -9.53
CA LYS A 17 2.99 -17.34 -8.19
C LYS A 17 4.16 -16.48 -7.69
N VAL A 18 4.87 -15.79 -8.58
CA VAL A 18 6.09 -15.02 -8.25
C VAL A 18 5.77 -13.64 -7.67
N LEU A 19 4.58 -13.12 -7.91
CA LEU A 19 4.18 -11.76 -7.50
C LEU A 19 3.27 -11.71 -6.27
N LYS A 20 2.93 -12.87 -5.70
CA LYS A 20 2.18 -12.96 -4.45
C LYS A 20 3.06 -12.50 -3.28
N ASN A 21 2.46 -11.80 -2.31
CA ASN A 21 3.12 -11.35 -1.08
C ASN A 21 4.36 -10.47 -1.33
N LYS A 22 4.34 -9.67 -2.41
CA LYS A 22 5.43 -8.74 -2.72
C LYS A 22 5.32 -7.37 -2.07
N LEU A 23 4.19 -7.10 -1.42
CA LEU A 23 3.97 -5.86 -0.68
C LEU A 23 4.37 -6.04 0.79
N MET A 24 4.90 -4.98 1.39
CA MET A 24 5.14 -4.85 2.82
C MET A 24 3.82 -4.57 3.51
N LEU A 25 3.37 -5.52 4.33
CA LEU A 25 2.06 -5.44 4.98
C LEU A 25 2.23 -5.06 6.45
N SER A 26 1.37 -4.17 6.91
CA SER A 26 1.33 -3.76 8.31
C SER A 26 0.70 -4.82 9.22
N GLU A 27 1.07 -4.75 10.49
CA GLU A 27 0.30 -5.32 11.59
C GLU A 27 -0.62 -4.26 12.21
N TRP A 28 -1.60 -4.70 13.00
CA TRP A 28 -2.33 -3.76 13.84
C TRP A 28 -1.37 -3.19 14.87
N PHE A 29 -1.37 -1.88 15.08
CA PHE A 29 -0.41 -1.23 15.96
C PHE A 29 -0.83 -1.37 17.43
N SER A 30 -0.86 -2.60 17.95
CA SER A 30 -1.36 -2.91 19.29
C SER A 30 -0.40 -2.56 20.41
N GLU A 31 0.89 -2.47 20.10
CA GLU A 31 1.96 -2.10 21.03
C GLU A 31 2.65 -0.87 20.46
N ILE A 32 2.42 0.28 21.09
CA ILE A 32 3.00 1.55 20.65
C ILE A 32 4.44 1.62 21.17
N PRO A 33 5.45 1.74 20.28
CA PRO A 33 6.84 1.85 20.65
C PRO A 33 7.07 3.10 21.50
N SER A 34 7.92 2.98 22.52
CA SER A 34 8.30 4.11 23.38
C SER A 34 9.06 5.21 22.62
N ASP A 35 9.63 4.87 21.47
CA ASP A 35 10.40 5.74 20.58
C ASP A 35 9.60 6.19 19.35
N LEU A 36 8.27 6.10 19.38
CA LEU A 36 7.38 6.47 18.27
C LEU A 36 7.74 7.83 17.66
N GLU A 37 7.78 8.88 18.47
CA GLU A 37 8.01 10.26 18.00
C GLU A 37 9.43 10.48 17.46
N LEU A 38 10.38 9.61 17.82
CA LEU A 38 11.78 9.69 17.38
C LEU A 38 12.01 8.91 16.10
N ASN A 39 11.62 7.64 16.07
CA ASN A 39 12.07 6.67 15.08
C ASN A 39 11.00 6.24 14.07
N TRP A 40 9.80 6.83 14.12
CA TRP A 40 8.70 6.45 13.24
C TRP A 40 8.19 7.62 12.40
N LEU A 41 7.69 7.26 11.23
CA LEU A 41 6.97 8.13 10.30
C LEU A 41 5.53 7.64 10.19
N PHE A 42 4.58 8.53 9.94
CA PHE A 42 3.21 8.14 9.63
C PHE A 42 2.74 8.66 8.28
N LYS A 43 1.74 7.99 7.71
CA LYS A 43 0.99 8.42 6.53
C LYS A 43 -0.50 8.29 6.79
N LEU A 44 -1.27 9.27 6.30
CA LEU A 44 -2.72 9.21 6.25
C LEU A 44 -3.15 8.52 4.94
N CYS A 45 -3.66 7.30 5.03
CA CYS A 45 -3.98 6.48 3.86
C CYS A 45 -5.42 6.69 3.40
N PRO A 46 -5.66 7.15 2.16
CA PRO A 46 -6.99 7.25 1.60
C PRO A 46 -7.63 5.88 1.41
N ASN A 47 -8.96 5.86 1.27
CA ASN A 47 -9.72 4.70 0.85
C ASN A 47 -9.32 4.21 -0.55
N GLY A 48 -9.22 2.88 -0.68
CA GLY A 48 -8.92 2.24 -1.95
C GLY A 48 -8.41 0.81 -1.77
N VAL A 49 -7.92 0.23 -2.85
CA VAL A 49 -7.41 -1.14 -2.90
C VAL A 49 -5.90 -1.13 -3.03
N ARG A 50 -5.20 -1.68 -2.04
CA ARG A 50 -3.74 -1.84 -2.06
C ARG A 50 -3.31 -2.73 -3.22
N ASN A 51 -2.30 -2.30 -3.97
CA ASN A 51 -1.79 -3.02 -5.14
C ASN A 51 -0.30 -2.74 -5.39
N LEU A 52 0.34 -3.68 -6.07
CA LEU A 52 1.68 -3.55 -6.61
C LEU A 52 1.59 -3.07 -8.05
N VAL A 53 2.17 -1.91 -8.35
CA VAL A 53 2.21 -1.36 -9.71
C VAL A 53 3.59 -1.60 -10.31
N ILE A 54 3.64 -2.21 -11.49
CA ILE A 54 4.88 -2.48 -12.23
C ILE A 54 4.78 -1.84 -13.61
N ALA A 55 5.65 -0.87 -13.89
CA ALA A 55 5.83 -0.29 -15.22
C ALA A 55 7.09 -0.90 -15.87
N TYR A 56 6.95 -1.57 -17.01
CA TYR A 56 8.04 -2.21 -17.74
C TYR A 56 7.67 -2.49 -19.20
N LYS A 57 8.62 -2.32 -20.13
CA LYS A 57 8.41 -2.55 -21.57
C LYS A 57 7.19 -1.81 -22.13
N HIS A 58 7.08 -0.52 -21.78
CA HIS A 58 6.05 0.40 -22.24
C HIS A 58 4.62 0.01 -21.83
N LYS A 59 4.50 -0.69 -20.70
CA LYS A 59 3.22 -1.08 -20.12
C LYS A 59 3.30 -1.00 -18.61
N THR A 60 2.19 -0.61 -18.01
CA THR A 60 2.00 -0.57 -16.56
C THR A 60 0.95 -1.60 -16.18
N VAL A 61 1.24 -2.40 -15.15
CA VAL A 61 0.40 -3.50 -14.70
C VAL A 61 0.23 -3.42 -13.20
N ALA A 62 -1.02 -3.39 -12.73
CA ALA A 62 -1.35 -3.44 -11.31
C ALA A 62 -1.68 -4.87 -10.89
N PHE A 63 -1.19 -5.28 -9.72
CA PHE A 63 -1.41 -6.60 -9.13
C PHE A 63 -1.96 -6.47 -7.71
N SER A 64 -2.92 -7.32 -7.35
CA SER A 64 -3.42 -7.43 -5.98
C SER A 64 -2.33 -7.96 -5.03
N ILE A 65 -2.58 -7.87 -3.72
CA ILE A 65 -1.72 -8.46 -2.68
C ILE A 65 -1.44 -9.96 -2.94
N GLU A 66 -2.43 -10.68 -3.47
CA GLU A 66 -2.32 -12.10 -3.82
C GLU A 66 -1.56 -12.37 -5.14
N GLY A 67 -1.07 -11.32 -5.81
CA GLY A 67 -0.35 -11.41 -7.07
C GLY A 67 -1.26 -11.57 -8.30
N LYS A 68 -2.57 -11.35 -8.16
CA LYS A 68 -3.52 -11.41 -9.28
C LYS A 68 -3.46 -10.10 -10.06
N ARG A 69 -3.32 -10.17 -11.38
CA ARG A 69 -3.35 -8.98 -12.23
C ARG A 69 -4.73 -8.33 -12.19
N GLN A 70 -4.79 -7.05 -11.84
CA GLN A 70 -6.01 -6.24 -11.75
C GLN A 70 -6.22 -5.38 -12.99
N ALA A 71 -5.16 -4.77 -13.51
CA ALA A 71 -5.25 -3.87 -14.67
C ALA A 71 -3.98 -3.90 -15.53
N ILE A 72 -4.11 -3.50 -16.80
CA ILE A 72 -3.01 -3.19 -17.71
C ILE A 72 -3.34 -1.87 -18.40
N PHE A 73 -2.40 -0.93 -18.40
CA PHE A 73 -2.56 0.39 -18.99
C PHE A 73 -1.20 0.97 -19.40
N ARG A 74 -1.20 2.09 -20.13
CA ARG A 74 0.01 2.91 -20.30
C ARG A 74 0.07 3.93 -19.17
N SER A 75 1.27 4.35 -18.78
CA SER A 75 1.42 5.49 -17.88
C SER A 75 2.70 6.26 -18.17
N HIS A 76 2.79 7.46 -17.61
CA HIS A 76 4.01 8.28 -17.67
C HIS A 76 5.10 7.83 -16.68
N LEU A 77 4.90 6.71 -15.97
CA LEU A 77 5.97 6.13 -15.14
C LEU A 77 7.15 5.71 -16.03
N PRO A 78 8.41 5.79 -15.55
CA PRO A 78 9.54 5.21 -16.26
C PRO A 78 9.30 3.71 -16.53
N GLY A 79 9.35 3.30 -17.79
CA GLY A 79 9.02 1.97 -18.29
C GLY A 79 7.55 1.75 -18.67
N GLY A 80 6.65 2.70 -18.41
CA GLY A 80 5.19 2.56 -18.53
C GLY A 80 4.58 3.02 -19.86
N GLY A 81 5.33 3.78 -20.66
CA GLY A 81 4.89 4.34 -21.94
C GLY A 81 6.02 4.46 -22.97
N PRO A 82 5.70 4.76 -24.24
CA PRO A 82 6.65 4.75 -25.35
C PRO A 82 7.77 5.79 -25.22
N HIS A 83 7.54 6.88 -24.49
CA HIS A 83 8.54 7.93 -24.21
C HIS A 83 9.67 7.46 -23.28
N SER A 84 9.53 6.31 -22.63
CA SER A 84 10.54 5.76 -21.73
C SER A 84 11.45 4.74 -22.42
N ALA A 85 12.72 4.67 -22.01
CA ALA A 85 13.65 3.68 -22.53
C ALA A 85 13.19 2.24 -22.18
N PHE A 86 13.33 1.31 -23.14
CA PHE A 86 12.73 -0.03 -23.06
C PHE A 86 13.28 -0.91 -21.92
N ASN A 87 14.52 -0.66 -21.48
CA ASN A 87 15.17 -1.37 -20.38
C ASN A 87 14.83 -0.80 -18.99
N LYS A 88 14.07 0.30 -18.92
CA LYS A 88 13.69 0.94 -17.66
C LYS A 88 12.44 0.30 -17.08
N TYR A 89 12.36 0.32 -15.77
CA TYR A 89 11.21 -0.17 -15.04
C TYR A 89 11.01 0.60 -13.74
N THR A 90 9.77 0.60 -13.26
CA THR A 90 9.36 1.21 -12.01
C THR A 90 8.45 0.22 -11.27
N VAL A 91 8.64 0.12 -9.96
CA VAL A 91 7.83 -0.73 -9.07
C VAL A 91 7.38 0.11 -7.88
N LEU A 92 6.07 0.26 -7.72
CA LEU A 92 5.45 1.05 -6.67
C LEU A 92 4.50 0.20 -5.82
N ASP A 93 4.40 0.56 -4.55
CA ASP A 93 3.32 0.15 -3.65
C ASP A 93 2.27 1.26 -3.63
N CYS A 94 1.04 0.94 -4.02
CA CYS A 94 -0.01 1.92 -4.21
C CYS A 94 -1.32 1.51 -3.52
N VAL A 95 -2.17 2.51 -3.29
CA VAL A 95 -3.60 2.34 -3.01
C VAL A 95 -4.37 2.93 -4.18
N TYR A 96 -5.13 2.09 -4.89
CA TYR A 96 -5.96 2.55 -6.01
C TYR A 96 -7.34 2.95 -5.50
N ASN A 97 -7.71 4.21 -5.73
CA ASN A 97 -9.06 4.71 -5.55
C ASN A 97 -9.78 4.71 -6.90
N ILE A 98 -10.91 4.02 -6.96
CA ILE A 98 -11.65 3.82 -8.21
C ILE A 98 -12.37 5.08 -8.68
N GLU A 99 -12.99 5.83 -7.76
CA GLU A 99 -13.75 7.04 -8.07
C GLU A 99 -12.82 8.14 -8.61
N GLN A 100 -11.65 8.28 -8.00
CA GLN A 100 -10.64 9.25 -8.42
C GLN A 100 -9.77 8.75 -9.58
N LYS A 101 -9.89 7.48 -10.00
CA LYS A 101 -9.00 6.81 -10.96
C LYS A 101 -7.51 7.10 -10.65
N CYS A 102 -7.18 7.05 -9.36
CA CYS A 102 -5.92 7.52 -8.82
C CYS A 102 -5.18 6.39 -8.11
N TYR A 103 -3.90 6.22 -8.43
CA TYR A 103 -2.97 5.41 -7.66
C TYR A 103 -2.24 6.31 -6.66
N TYR A 104 -2.70 6.27 -5.41
CA TYR A 104 -2.01 6.90 -4.30
C TYR A 104 -0.75 6.10 -3.96
N VAL A 105 0.42 6.69 -4.18
CA VAL A 105 1.73 6.05 -4.04
C VAL A 105 2.12 6.04 -2.56
N LEU A 106 2.11 4.85 -1.97
CA LEU A 106 2.54 4.62 -0.60
C LEU A 106 4.04 4.41 -0.50
N ASP A 107 4.65 3.75 -1.49
CA ASP A 107 6.07 3.43 -1.42
C ASP A 107 6.69 3.14 -2.80
N VAL A 108 8.02 3.14 -2.85
CA VAL A 108 8.83 2.84 -4.04
C VAL A 108 9.80 1.69 -3.77
N LEU A 109 9.79 0.71 -4.68
CA LEU A 109 10.70 -0.45 -4.64
C LEU A 109 11.75 -0.34 -5.74
N ALA A 110 11.40 0.28 -6.87
CA ALA A 110 12.34 0.63 -7.93
C ALA A 110 11.81 1.81 -8.75
N TRP A 111 12.72 2.66 -9.25
CA TRP A 111 12.39 3.80 -10.11
C TRP A 111 13.40 3.93 -11.24
N ASN A 112 12.94 3.96 -12.50
CA ASN A 112 13.80 4.12 -13.68
C ASN A 112 15.01 3.14 -13.72
N GLY A 113 14.78 1.90 -13.29
CA GLY A 113 15.78 0.84 -13.20
C GLY A 113 16.67 0.84 -11.95
N PHE A 114 16.57 1.86 -11.08
CA PHE A 114 17.27 1.89 -9.80
C PHE A 114 16.44 1.13 -8.76
N VAL A 115 17.03 0.12 -8.12
CA VAL A 115 16.38 -0.66 -7.05
C VAL A 115 16.53 0.09 -5.73
N LEU A 116 15.39 0.39 -5.09
CA LEU A 116 15.29 1.15 -3.85
C LEU A 116 14.87 0.27 -2.66
N LYS A 117 14.39 -0.95 -2.92
CA LYS A 117 13.87 -1.89 -1.91
C LYS A 117 14.80 -2.09 -0.69
N ASN A 118 16.11 -2.01 -0.89
CA ASN A 118 17.12 -2.24 0.15
C ASN A 118 17.55 -0.97 0.91
N ASN A 119 17.01 0.19 0.55
CA ASN A 119 17.21 1.43 1.30
C ASN A 119 16.21 1.50 2.47
N ASN A 120 16.55 2.28 3.50
CA ASN A 120 15.64 2.53 4.61
C ASN A 120 14.37 3.27 4.17
N THR A 121 13.35 3.24 5.00
CA THR A 121 12.02 3.76 4.65
C THR A 121 12.01 5.26 4.46
N GLU A 122 12.71 6.00 5.32
CA GLU A 122 12.81 7.45 5.20
C GLU A 122 13.41 7.89 3.85
N PHE A 123 14.50 7.25 3.42
CA PHE A 123 15.08 7.52 2.11
C PHE A 123 14.12 7.20 0.98
N ARG A 124 13.42 6.05 1.03
CA ARG A 124 12.47 5.65 -0.02
C ARG A 124 11.31 6.65 -0.13
N PHE A 125 10.80 7.13 0.99
CA PHE A 125 9.74 8.15 1.04
C PHE A 125 10.21 9.50 0.49
N TYR A 126 11.38 9.99 0.93
CA TYR A 126 11.94 11.23 0.40
C TYR A 126 12.21 11.13 -1.12
N TRP A 127 12.73 9.99 -1.58
CA TRP A 127 13.02 9.76 -2.99
C TRP A 127 11.76 9.80 -3.84
N ILE A 128 10.72 9.04 -3.48
CA ILE A 128 9.48 9.01 -4.28
C ILE A 128 8.77 10.36 -4.27
N LYS A 129 8.78 11.07 -3.14
CA LYS A 129 8.30 12.45 -3.05
C LYS A 129 9.00 13.34 -4.09
N SER A 130 10.34 13.38 -4.08
CA SER A 130 11.12 14.17 -5.05
C SER A 130 10.77 13.79 -6.49
N LYS A 131 10.61 12.50 -6.81
CA LYS A 131 10.29 12.06 -8.18
C LYS A 131 8.86 12.39 -8.62
N LEU A 132 7.90 12.37 -7.72
CA LEU A 132 6.52 12.78 -8.02
C LEU A 132 6.36 14.30 -8.08
N ASP A 133 7.22 15.05 -7.38
CA ASP A 133 7.29 16.51 -7.48
C ASP A 133 7.96 16.95 -8.80
N GLU A 134 8.96 16.21 -9.29
CA GLU A 134 9.64 16.46 -10.58
C GLU A 134 8.83 16.06 -11.82
N THR A 135 7.83 15.18 -11.68
CA THR A 135 7.10 14.58 -12.82
C THR A 135 5.61 14.95 -12.78
N HIS A 136 5.27 16.18 -13.15
CA HIS A 136 3.90 16.70 -13.09
C HIS A 136 2.91 15.95 -13.99
N GLU A 137 3.40 15.38 -15.10
CA GLU A 137 2.60 14.65 -16.08
C GLU A 137 2.00 13.35 -15.53
N LEU A 138 2.47 12.87 -14.38
CA LEU A 138 1.86 11.76 -13.66
C LEU A 138 0.55 12.15 -12.96
N LYS A 139 0.34 13.45 -12.71
CA LYS A 139 -0.86 14.01 -12.06
C LYS A 139 -1.93 14.43 -13.09
N GLU A 140 -1.64 14.28 -14.38
CA GLU A 140 -2.53 14.64 -15.48
C GLU A 140 -3.15 13.39 -16.12
N SER A 141 -4.48 13.38 -16.24
CA SER A 141 -5.20 12.31 -16.92
C SER A 141 -5.20 12.54 -18.43
N THR A 142 -4.58 11.62 -19.18
CA THR A 142 -4.51 11.67 -20.65
C THR A 142 -4.78 10.28 -21.25
N LEU A 143 -4.83 10.17 -22.58
CA LEU A 143 -4.94 8.86 -23.25
C LEU A 143 -3.72 7.96 -22.98
N GLU A 144 -2.53 8.56 -22.81
CA GLU A 144 -1.29 7.82 -22.52
C GLU A 144 -1.05 7.63 -21.01
N ASN A 145 -1.81 8.34 -20.17
CA ASN A 145 -1.81 8.25 -18.71
C ASN A 145 -3.26 8.33 -18.16
N PRO A 146 -4.08 7.28 -18.33
CA PRO A 146 -5.50 7.31 -17.95
C PRO A 146 -5.73 7.22 -16.43
N PHE A 147 -4.67 6.97 -15.65
CA PHE A 147 -4.71 6.94 -14.19
C PHE A 147 -3.60 7.82 -13.65
N ILE A 148 -3.96 8.72 -12.73
CA ILE A 148 -3.00 9.63 -12.12
C ILE A 148 -2.27 8.95 -10.95
N PHE A 149 -1.07 9.43 -10.65
CA PHE A 149 -0.26 8.99 -9.52
C PHE A 149 -0.03 10.15 -8.57
N VAL A 150 -0.47 10.00 -7.32
CA VAL A 150 -0.41 11.06 -6.30
C VAL A 150 0.32 10.51 -5.09
N GLU A 151 1.23 11.29 -4.50
CA GLU A 151 1.94 10.89 -3.30
C GLU A 151 0.98 10.76 -2.11
N VAL A 152 1.15 9.71 -1.29
CA VAL A 152 0.68 9.74 0.09
C VAL A 152 1.76 10.36 0.97
N LYS A 153 1.53 11.60 1.39
CA LYS A 153 2.45 12.38 2.22
C LYS A 153 2.82 11.62 3.49
N PHE A 154 4.10 11.71 3.87
CA PHE A 154 4.61 11.23 5.14
C PHE A 154 5.02 12.37 6.04
N GLU A 155 4.95 12.14 7.34
CA GLU A 155 5.34 13.08 8.38
C GLU A 155 5.99 12.32 9.55
N PRO A 156 6.81 12.97 10.39
CA PRO A 156 7.25 12.41 11.67
C PRO A 156 6.07 11.99 12.54
N ALA A 157 6.17 10.86 13.24
CA ALA A 157 5.10 10.34 14.11
C ALA A 157 5.03 11.06 15.47
N GLU A 158 5.23 12.38 15.49
CA GLU A 158 5.03 13.24 16.65
C GLU A 158 3.53 13.32 16.99
N LEU A 159 3.20 13.20 18.28
CA LEU A 159 1.79 13.13 18.70
C LEU A 159 1.04 14.43 18.40
N SER A 160 1.71 15.58 18.52
CA SER A 160 1.18 16.91 18.19
C SER A 160 0.80 17.02 16.71
N LEU A 161 1.64 16.49 15.81
CA LEU A 161 1.41 16.52 14.38
C LEU A 161 0.30 15.55 13.96
N ILE A 162 0.22 14.38 14.61
CA ILE A 162 -0.89 13.45 14.42
C ILE A 162 -2.20 14.10 14.86
N GLU A 163 -2.21 14.79 16.01
CA GLU A 163 -3.38 15.55 16.49
C GLU A 163 -3.79 16.63 15.50
N GLU A 164 -2.83 17.47 15.05
CA GLU A 164 -3.08 18.51 14.06
C GLU A 164 -3.75 17.94 12.81
N LYS A 165 -3.17 16.89 12.21
CA LYS A 165 -3.68 16.32 10.95
C LYS A 165 -5.02 15.60 11.13
N LEU A 166 -5.33 15.08 12.31
CA LEU A 166 -6.58 14.38 12.60
C LEU A 166 -7.64 15.28 13.25
N SER A 167 -7.32 16.54 13.54
CA SER A 167 -8.26 17.51 14.09
C SER A 167 -9.36 17.94 13.10
N GLN A 168 -9.15 17.67 11.81
CA GLN A 168 -10.06 18.01 10.71
C GLN A 168 -10.37 16.81 9.81
N PRO A 169 -11.46 16.86 9.02
CA PRO A 169 -11.72 15.87 7.97
C PRO A 169 -10.56 15.76 6.98
N PHE A 170 -10.31 14.54 6.51
CA PHE A 170 -9.17 14.22 5.64
C PHE A 170 -9.28 14.83 4.25
N SER A 171 -10.50 14.91 3.72
CA SER A 171 -10.81 15.55 2.45
C SER A 171 -12.19 16.18 2.52
N GLU A 172 -12.38 17.22 1.72
CA GLU A 172 -13.70 17.78 1.41
C GLU A 172 -14.45 16.94 0.37
N ASN A 173 -13.73 16.09 -0.38
CA ASN A 173 -14.31 15.20 -1.36
C ASN A 173 -14.84 13.92 -0.66
N GLU A 174 -16.14 13.69 -0.75
CA GLU A 174 -16.81 12.54 -0.12
C GLU A 174 -16.32 11.17 -0.64
N ASP A 175 -15.81 11.11 -1.88
CA ASP A 175 -15.25 9.90 -2.48
C ASP A 175 -13.84 9.56 -1.94
N VAL A 176 -13.23 10.49 -1.21
CA VAL A 176 -11.87 10.39 -0.67
C VAL A 176 -11.91 10.55 0.84
N PHE A 177 -11.96 9.44 1.56
CA PHE A 177 -11.95 9.41 3.02
C PHE A 177 -10.73 8.70 3.56
N LEU A 178 -10.35 9.05 4.79
CA LEU A 178 -9.25 8.39 5.49
C LEU A 178 -9.64 6.96 5.86
N ASP A 179 -8.99 5.97 5.24
CA ASP A 179 -9.19 4.57 5.61
C ASP A 179 -8.42 4.21 6.88
N GLY A 180 -7.24 4.81 7.08
CA GLY A 180 -6.49 4.65 8.30
C GLY A 180 -5.12 5.27 8.25
N ILE A 181 -4.38 5.03 9.32
CA ILE A 181 -3.07 5.61 9.56
C ILE A 181 -2.08 4.47 9.58
N ILE A 182 -1.05 4.60 8.77
CA ILE A 182 0.04 3.64 8.70
C ILE A 182 1.30 4.27 9.28
N PHE A 183 2.00 3.51 10.11
CA PHE A 183 3.22 3.91 10.79
C PHE A 183 4.36 3.06 10.29
N TYR A 184 5.51 3.66 10.00
CA TYR A 184 6.70 2.96 9.51
C TYR A 184 7.89 3.33 10.39
N HIS A 185 8.67 2.34 10.80
CA HIS A 185 9.98 2.61 11.40
C HIS A 185 10.93 3.21 10.33
N ARG A 186 11.62 4.32 10.63
CA ARG A 186 12.48 5.07 9.68
C ARG A 186 13.50 4.18 8.99
N GLU A 187 14.19 3.35 9.79
CA GLU A 187 15.35 2.56 9.33
C GLU A 187 15.03 1.22 8.66
N VAL A 188 13.75 0.83 8.54
CA VAL A 188 13.42 -0.50 7.97
C VAL A 188 13.58 -0.49 6.45
N ILE A 189 14.22 -1.52 5.90
CA ILE A 189 14.18 -1.81 4.45
C ILE A 189 12.78 -2.29 4.04
N TYR A 190 12.48 -2.34 2.74
CA TYR A 190 11.18 -2.87 2.32
C TYR A 190 11.12 -4.40 2.45
N ILE A 191 10.46 -4.87 3.50
CA ILE A 191 10.28 -6.30 3.80
C ILE A 191 9.02 -6.79 3.09
N GLU A 192 9.15 -7.84 2.30
CA GLU A 192 7.97 -8.48 1.68
C GLU A 192 7.14 -9.20 2.73
N ASP A 193 5.81 -9.17 2.57
CA ASP A 193 4.83 -9.72 3.52
C ASP A 193 4.73 -8.90 4.82
N ARG A 194 4.06 -9.47 5.82
CA ARG A 194 3.74 -8.80 7.07
C ARG A 194 4.96 -8.56 7.95
N THR A 195 5.02 -7.38 8.57
CA THR A 195 6.07 -7.01 9.53
C THR A 195 5.55 -6.13 10.66
N PRO A 196 6.03 -6.31 11.91
CA PRO A 196 5.68 -5.44 13.03
C PRO A 196 6.32 -4.04 12.93
N LEU A 197 7.31 -3.86 12.04
CA LEU A 197 7.95 -2.56 11.79
C LEU A 197 7.08 -1.62 10.94
N VAL A 198 5.85 -2.05 10.62
CA VAL A 198 4.81 -1.22 10.02
C VAL A 198 3.50 -1.42 10.78
N GLY A 199 3.05 -0.38 11.47
CA GLY A 199 1.83 -0.38 12.26
C GLY A 199 0.64 0.18 11.48
N TRP A 200 -0.57 -0.30 11.79
CA TRP A 200 -1.82 0.21 11.24
C TRP A 200 -2.86 0.46 12.33
N LEU A 201 -3.50 1.63 12.26
CA LEU A 201 -4.65 2.00 13.07
C LEU A 201 -5.78 2.53 12.19
N LYS A 202 -7.03 2.25 12.61
CA LYS A 202 -8.16 3.03 12.12
C LYS A 202 -8.20 4.38 12.85
N PRO A 203 -8.74 5.45 12.24
CA PRO A 203 -8.73 6.77 12.86
C PRO A 203 -9.42 6.81 14.23
N TYR A 204 -10.52 6.07 14.40
CA TYR A 204 -11.21 5.94 15.70
C TYR A 204 -10.43 5.19 16.79
N MET A 205 -9.32 4.52 16.45
CA MET A 205 -8.46 3.82 17.41
C MET A 205 -7.38 4.75 17.97
N VAL A 206 -7.13 5.91 17.35
CA VAL A 206 -6.07 6.84 17.76
C VAL A 206 -6.25 7.37 19.18
N PRO A 207 -7.46 7.79 19.63
CA PRO A 207 -7.64 8.25 21.01
C PRO A 207 -7.37 7.16 22.03
N GLU A 208 -7.64 5.90 21.69
CA GLU A 208 -7.35 4.75 22.56
C GLU A 208 -5.85 4.46 22.61
N MET A 209 -5.20 4.37 21.45
CA MET A 209 -3.83 3.86 21.34
C MET A 209 -2.78 4.92 21.61
N LEU A 210 -3.00 6.15 21.12
CA LEU A 210 -2.04 7.25 21.19
C LEU A 210 -2.44 8.35 22.18
N ARG A 211 -3.65 8.27 22.76
CA ARG A 211 -4.22 9.31 23.64
C ARG A 211 -4.30 10.68 22.98
N VAL A 212 -4.44 10.69 21.65
CA VAL A 212 -4.57 11.89 20.81
C VAL A 212 -6.04 12.04 20.39
N PRO A 213 -6.66 13.22 20.58
CA PRO A 213 -8.02 13.46 20.11
C PRO A 213 -8.07 13.47 18.58
N VAL A 214 -9.23 13.17 18.03
CA VAL A 214 -9.47 13.17 16.58
C VAL A 214 -10.81 13.81 16.28
N HIS A 215 -10.98 14.32 15.05
CA HIS A 215 -12.22 14.89 14.58
C HIS A 215 -13.40 13.91 14.74
N ASN A 216 -14.57 14.44 15.09
CA ASN A 216 -15.77 13.62 15.39
C ASN A 216 -16.20 12.71 14.23
N SER A 217 -15.95 13.11 12.97
CA SER A 217 -16.25 12.28 11.80
C SER A 217 -15.53 10.92 11.83
N TYR A 218 -14.34 10.85 12.43
CA TYR A 218 -13.59 9.60 12.58
C TYR A 218 -14.20 8.72 13.68
N LEU A 219 -14.62 9.31 14.80
CA LEU A 219 -15.27 8.60 15.90
C LEU A 219 -16.59 7.97 15.46
N SER A 220 -17.34 8.65 14.60
CA SER A 220 -18.60 8.14 14.04
C SER A 220 -18.43 6.87 13.19
N GLN A 221 -17.22 6.58 12.70
CA GLN A 221 -16.91 5.36 11.94
C GLN A 221 -16.61 4.15 12.84
N LYS A 222 -16.58 4.34 14.17
CA LYS A 222 -16.35 3.28 15.14
C LYS A 222 -17.44 2.19 15.00
N PRO A 223 -17.07 0.92 14.74
CA PRO A 223 -18.04 -0.15 14.60
C PRO A 223 -18.87 -0.36 15.87
N LYS A 224 -20.16 -0.71 15.70
CA LYS A 224 -21.02 -1.11 16.83
C LYS A 224 -20.37 -2.29 17.58
N GLY A 225 -20.23 -2.16 18.90
CA GLY A 225 -19.61 -3.18 19.75
C GLY A 225 -18.08 -3.17 19.77
N TYR A 226 -17.42 -2.18 19.16
CA TYR A 226 -15.99 -1.96 19.40
C TYR A 226 -15.78 -1.44 20.83
N ILE A 227 -14.97 -2.17 21.61
CA ILE A 227 -14.59 -1.82 22.98
C ILE A 227 -13.13 -1.37 23.00
N SER A 228 -12.21 -2.24 22.56
CA SER A 228 -10.78 -1.96 22.44
C SER A 228 -10.16 -2.67 21.24
N LEU A 229 -8.95 -2.25 20.86
CA LEU A 229 -8.18 -2.90 19.81
C LEU A 229 -7.87 -4.35 20.18
N GLN A 230 -7.50 -4.62 21.44
CA GLN A 230 -7.20 -5.99 21.89
C GLN A 230 -8.42 -6.90 21.71
N GLN A 231 -9.61 -6.47 22.14
CA GLN A 231 -10.83 -7.26 21.98
C GLN A 231 -11.23 -7.41 20.51
N TYR A 232 -11.04 -6.36 19.70
CA TYR A 232 -11.26 -6.42 18.26
C TYR A 232 -10.39 -7.49 17.59
N LEU A 233 -9.11 -7.58 17.97
CA LEU A 233 -8.18 -8.60 17.48
C LEU A 233 -8.57 -10.00 17.94
N GLN A 234 -8.89 -10.19 19.23
CA GLN A 234 -9.36 -11.47 19.78
C GLN A 234 -10.58 -11.99 19.02
N ASN A 235 -11.57 -11.13 18.79
CA ASN A 235 -12.79 -11.47 18.03
C ASN A 235 -12.48 -11.88 16.59
N LYS A 236 -11.52 -11.21 15.92
CA LYS A 236 -11.07 -11.59 14.57
C LYS A 236 -10.36 -12.95 14.56
N HIS A 237 -9.54 -13.25 15.56
CA HIS A 237 -8.87 -14.53 15.67
C HIS A 237 -9.86 -15.68 15.91
N SER A 238 -10.85 -15.48 16.78
CA SER A 238 -11.91 -16.48 17.05
C SER A 238 -12.75 -16.78 15.80
N LYS A 239 -13.16 -15.75 15.04
CA LYS A 239 -13.90 -15.94 13.78
C LYS A 239 -13.09 -16.71 12.73
N LYS A 240 -11.79 -16.43 12.60
CA LYS A 240 -10.90 -17.18 11.68
C LYS A 240 -10.74 -18.65 12.10
N LYS A 241 -10.66 -18.93 13.40
CA LYS A 241 -10.63 -20.31 13.90
C LYS A 241 -11.94 -21.04 13.61
N GLY A 242 -13.09 -20.39 13.84
CA GLY A 242 -14.41 -20.94 13.54
C GLY A 242 -14.59 -21.30 12.06
N HIS A 243 -14.20 -20.40 11.14
CA HIS A 243 -14.26 -20.69 9.70
C HIS A 243 -13.36 -21.86 9.27
N LYS A 244 -12.15 -21.97 9.83
CA LYS A 244 -11.26 -23.10 9.54
C LYS A 244 -11.79 -24.44 10.05
N LEU A 245 -12.49 -24.44 11.19
CA LEU A 245 -13.11 -25.64 11.75
C LEU A 245 -14.31 -26.10 10.91
N LEU A 246 -15.13 -25.17 10.43
CA LEU A 246 -16.26 -25.47 9.53
C LEU A 246 -15.79 -26.06 8.19
N GLU A 247 -14.75 -25.48 7.57
CA GLU A 247 -14.16 -26.03 6.33
C GLU A 247 -13.55 -27.43 6.51
N GLN A 248 -13.13 -27.80 7.72
CA GLN A 248 -12.60 -29.14 8.04
C GLN A 248 -13.69 -30.18 8.35
N MET A 249 -14.89 -29.73 8.72
CA MET A 249 -16.05 -30.60 8.98
C MET A 249 -16.88 -30.91 7.72
N GLU A 250 -16.68 -30.13 6.65
CA GLU A 250 -17.34 -30.31 5.35
C GLU A 250 -16.50 -31.13 4.34
N CYS A 251 -15.38 -31.73 4.77
CA CYS A 251 -14.55 -32.66 3.97
C CYS A 251 -14.70 -34.12 4.40
#